data_AF-A0A8K0RZ83-F1
#
_entry.id   AF-A0A8K0RZ83-F1
#
_cell.length_a   1.000
_cell.length_b   1.000
_cell.length_c   1.000
_cell.angle_alpha   90.00
_cell.angle_beta   90.00
_cell.angle_gamma   90.00
#
_symmetry.space_group_name_H-M   'P 1'
#
loop_
_entity.id
_entity.type
_entity.pdbx_description
1 polymer ?
#
loop_
_entity_poly.entity_id
_entity_poly.type
_entity_poly.pdbx_seq_one_letter_code
_entity_poly.pdbx_strand_id
1 'polypeptide(L)'
;MSHSIPSYEERIRNNQYPASTDATKRLFWYIQGPLETNLFVLEDSSDPYGSRQPYAQQIRTNGISWHSVSSLPLTNPMISSINVCCSELEEWPENWASLVHQHANPDMETCIFGEVDGRRKLINCCGEDRPKHHEPLLVTVSSQLYVTIHDYVTAVHPWLVVKRD
;
A
#
# COMPACT_ATOMS: atom_id res chain seq x y z
N MET A 1 9.81 -19.34 -27.17
CA MET A 1 10.44 -18.67 -26.01
C MET A 1 9.32 -18.25 -25.08
N SER A 2 9.17 -18.89 -23.92
CA SER A 2 8.21 -18.45 -22.90
C SER A 2 8.79 -17.21 -22.23
N HIS A 3 8.39 -16.03 -22.69
CA HIS A 3 8.78 -14.79 -22.02
C HIS A 3 8.07 -14.74 -20.66
N SER A 4 8.82 -14.99 -19.59
CA SER A 4 8.37 -14.74 -18.22
C SER A 4 7.99 -13.27 -18.09
N ILE A 5 6.89 -12.98 -17.40
CA ILE A 5 6.48 -11.60 -17.12
C ILE A 5 7.48 -11.03 -16.09
N PRO A 6 8.17 -9.90 -16.36
CA PRO A 6 9.10 -9.29 -15.40
C PRO A 6 8.40 -8.71 -14.18
N SER A 7 9.13 -8.55 -13.07
CA SER A 7 8.64 -7.81 -11.89
C SER A 7 8.52 -6.31 -12.17
N TYR A 8 7.83 -5.58 -11.29
CA TYR A 8 7.78 -4.12 -11.37
C TYR A 8 9.20 -3.52 -11.35
N GLU A 9 10.05 -3.93 -10.41
CA GLU A 9 11.41 -3.43 -10.24
C GLU A 9 12.32 -3.78 -11.43
N GLU A 10 12.15 -4.98 -12.01
CA GLU A 10 12.85 -5.35 -13.24
C GLU A 10 12.47 -4.43 -14.40
N ARG A 11 11.18 -4.07 -14.52
CA ARG A 11 10.74 -3.12 -15.54
C ARG A 11 11.35 -1.74 -15.31
N ILE A 12 11.32 -1.23 -14.07
CA ILE A 12 11.93 0.08 -13.73
C ILE A 12 13.42 0.10 -14.06
N ARG A 13 14.17 -0.95 -13.70
CA ARG A 13 15.60 -1.08 -14.06
C ARG A 13 15.85 -1.05 -15.57
N ASN A 14 14.88 -1.50 -16.36
CA ASN A 14 14.91 -1.50 -17.81
C ASN A 14 14.26 -0.25 -18.44
N ASN A 15 14.03 0.83 -17.67
CA ASN A 15 13.36 2.06 -18.10
C ASN A 15 11.95 1.84 -18.68
N GLN A 16 11.27 0.79 -18.23
CA GLN A 16 9.87 0.54 -18.50
C GLN A 16 9.09 0.89 -17.24
N TYR A 17 8.17 1.85 -17.33
CA TYR A 17 7.41 2.33 -16.18
C TYR A 17 5.97 1.82 -16.26
N PRO A 18 5.61 0.74 -15.53
CA PRO A 18 4.25 0.24 -15.52
C PRO A 18 3.32 1.27 -14.90
N ALA A 19 2.27 1.63 -15.63
CA ALA A 19 1.22 2.50 -15.13
C ALA A 19 0.05 1.66 -14.60
N SER A 20 -0.65 2.17 -13.58
CA SER A 20 -1.90 1.55 -13.14
C SER A 20 -2.91 1.47 -14.29
N THR A 21 -3.58 0.33 -14.43
CA THR A 21 -4.67 0.17 -15.40
C THR A 21 -5.85 1.07 -15.04
N ASP A 22 -6.72 1.37 -16.01
CA ASP A 22 -7.97 2.11 -15.73
C ASP A 22 -8.81 1.40 -14.66
N ALA A 23 -8.92 0.08 -14.73
CA ALA A 23 -9.59 -0.73 -13.71
C ALA A 23 -9.00 -0.53 -12.30
N THR A 24 -7.68 -0.40 -12.18
CA THR A 24 -7.02 -0.14 -10.89
C THR A 24 -7.32 1.28 -10.39
N LYS A 25 -7.37 2.27 -11.29
CA LYS A 25 -7.69 3.66 -10.93
C LYS A 25 -9.14 3.83 -10.47
N ARG A 26 -10.04 2.92 -10.83
CA ARG A 26 -11.43 2.90 -10.38
C ARG A 26 -11.59 2.40 -8.94
N LEU A 27 -10.55 1.85 -8.32
CA LEU A 27 -10.62 1.37 -6.94
C LEU A 27 -10.79 2.56 -5.99
N PHE A 28 -11.84 2.50 -5.19
CA PHE A 28 -12.12 3.46 -4.14
C PHE A 28 -12.16 2.73 -2.80
N TRP A 29 -11.25 3.09 -1.90
CA TRP A 29 -10.84 2.19 -0.83
C TRP A 29 -10.67 2.89 0.51
N TYR A 30 -11.34 2.39 1.55
CA TYR A 30 -11.12 2.79 2.93
C TYR A 30 -10.22 1.79 3.66
N ILE A 31 -9.18 2.30 4.34
CA ILE A 31 -8.26 1.50 5.16
C ILE A 31 -8.84 1.34 6.57
N GLN A 32 -9.95 0.63 6.66
CA GLN A 32 -10.63 0.32 7.91
C GLN A 32 -11.44 -0.96 7.77
N GLY A 33 -11.64 -1.68 8.88
CA GLY A 33 -12.46 -2.89 8.88
C GLY A 33 -12.01 -3.96 7.88
N PRO A 34 -12.90 -4.89 7.51
CA PRO A 34 -12.64 -5.91 6.49
C PRO A 34 -12.66 -5.33 5.06
N LEU A 35 -11.88 -5.93 4.16
CA LEU A 35 -11.77 -5.55 2.75
C LEU A 35 -13.13 -5.59 2.04
N GLU A 36 -13.91 -6.63 2.34
CA GLU A 36 -15.16 -6.97 1.68
C GLU A 36 -16.22 -5.86 1.78
N THR A 37 -16.15 -5.06 2.85
CA THR A 37 -17.10 -3.98 3.12
C THR A 37 -16.51 -2.58 2.90
N ASN A 38 -15.20 -2.48 2.65
CA ASN A 38 -14.48 -1.19 2.59
C ASN A 38 -13.79 -0.92 1.25
N LEU A 39 -13.90 -1.82 0.28
CA LEU A 39 -13.44 -1.60 -1.09
C LEU A 39 -14.62 -1.50 -2.06
N PHE A 40 -14.58 -0.48 -2.90
CA PHE A 40 -15.58 -0.14 -3.90
C PHE A 40 -14.92 0.07 -5.27
N VAL A 41 -15.73 -0.02 -6.32
CA VAL A 41 -15.31 0.24 -7.70
C VAL A 41 -16.17 1.37 -8.25
N LEU A 42 -15.54 2.47 -8.61
CA LEU A 42 -16.18 3.60 -9.29
C LEU A 42 -16.61 3.18 -10.69
N GLU A 43 -17.69 3.77 -11.24
CA GLU A 43 -18.04 3.57 -12.65
C GLU A 43 -17.01 4.21 -13.58
N ASP A 44 -16.55 5.42 -13.24
CA ASP A 44 -15.56 6.23 -13.95
C ASP A 44 -14.40 6.59 -13.00
N SER A 45 -13.15 6.34 -13.41
CA SER A 45 -11.96 6.66 -12.60
C SER A 45 -11.71 8.17 -12.45
N SER A 46 -12.32 9.00 -13.29
CA SER A 46 -12.18 10.46 -13.27
C SER A 46 -13.20 11.16 -12.38
N ASP A 47 -14.26 10.47 -11.95
CA ASP A 47 -15.31 11.02 -11.09
C ASP A 47 -15.32 10.33 -9.70
N PRO A 48 -14.61 10.89 -8.70
CA PRO A 48 -14.55 10.31 -7.35
C PRO A 48 -15.88 10.41 -6.58
N TYR A 49 -16.80 11.25 -7.03
CA TYR A 49 -18.13 11.42 -6.43
C TYR A 49 -19.21 10.63 -7.16
N GLY A 50 -18.83 9.94 -8.25
CA GLY A 50 -19.70 9.13 -9.06
C GLY A 50 -20.22 7.88 -8.38
N SER A 51 -21.03 7.12 -9.12
CA SER A 51 -21.65 5.88 -8.65
C SER A 51 -20.59 4.82 -8.34
N ARG A 52 -20.82 4.05 -7.27
CA ARG A 52 -19.89 3.04 -6.75
C ARG A 52 -20.57 1.70 -6.63
N GLN A 53 -19.86 0.65 -7.01
CA GLN A 53 -20.29 -0.74 -6.83
C GLN A 53 -19.43 -1.39 -5.73
N PRO A 54 -20.00 -2.27 -4.89
CA PRO A 54 -19.21 -2.98 -3.90
C PRO A 54 -18.23 -3.94 -4.58
N TYR A 55 -16.99 -3.99 -4.08
CA TYR A 55 -15.97 -4.90 -4.62
C TYR A 55 -16.26 -6.37 -4.29
N ALA A 56 -16.90 -6.63 -3.14
CA ALA A 56 -17.31 -7.95 -2.71
C ALA A 56 -18.83 -7.97 -2.48
N GLN A 57 -19.49 -9.01 -2.98
CA GLN A 57 -20.91 -9.25 -2.73
C GLN A 57 -21.11 -10.63 -2.14
N GLN A 58 -21.85 -10.72 -1.04
CA GLN A 58 -22.16 -12.00 -0.42
C GLN A 58 -23.19 -12.74 -1.26
N ILE A 59 -22.89 -13.99 -1.63
CA ILE A 59 -23.84 -14.86 -2.33
C ILE A 59 -24.65 -15.69 -1.32
N ARG A 60 -25.86 -16.10 -1.72
CA ARG A 60 -26.82 -16.80 -0.86
C ARG A 60 -26.28 -18.06 -0.16
N THR A 61 -25.18 -18.61 -0.66
CA THR A 61 -24.51 -19.83 -0.16
C THR A 61 -23.32 -19.55 0.76
N ASN A 62 -23.26 -18.38 1.42
CA ASN A 62 -22.12 -17.94 2.27
C ASN A 62 -20.77 -17.83 1.54
N GLY A 63 -20.78 -17.75 0.21
CA GLY A 63 -19.59 -17.40 -0.56
C GLY A 63 -19.47 -15.90 -0.79
N ILE A 64 -18.34 -15.48 -1.36
CA ILE A 64 -18.11 -14.10 -1.81
C ILE A 64 -17.99 -14.13 -3.34
N SER A 65 -18.77 -13.28 -4.00
CA SER A 65 -18.58 -12.93 -5.40
C SER A 65 -17.79 -11.64 -5.48
N TRP A 66 -16.59 -11.71 -6.05
CA TRP A 66 -15.74 -10.53 -6.28
C TRP A 66 -16.18 -9.80 -7.54
N HIS A 67 -15.99 -8.48 -7.56
CA HIS A 67 -16.23 -7.65 -8.74
C HIS A 67 -15.35 -8.11 -9.92
N SER A 68 -15.82 -7.98 -11.16
CA SER A 68 -15.12 -8.48 -12.35
C SER A 68 -13.70 -7.93 -12.52
N VAL A 69 -13.48 -6.68 -12.08
CA VAL A 69 -12.15 -6.02 -12.08
C VAL A 69 -11.11 -6.78 -11.25
N SER A 70 -11.51 -7.59 -10.27
CA SER A 70 -10.60 -8.37 -9.42
C SER A 70 -9.62 -9.23 -10.23
N SER A 71 -10.05 -9.74 -11.39
CA SER A 71 -9.25 -10.59 -12.28
C SER A 71 -8.36 -9.82 -13.28
N LEU A 72 -8.53 -8.50 -13.37
CA LEU A 72 -7.80 -7.67 -14.32
C LEU A 72 -6.37 -7.38 -13.83
N PRO A 73 -5.42 -7.12 -14.74
CA PRO A 73 -4.07 -6.73 -14.37
C PRO A 73 -4.03 -5.44 -13.56
N LEU A 74 -3.15 -5.41 -12.55
CA LEU A 74 -2.88 -4.21 -11.75
C LEU A 74 -2.26 -3.08 -12.61
N THR A 75 -1.31 -3.45 -13.46
CA THR A 75 -0.52 -2.49 -14.26
C THR A 75 -0.52 -2.84 -15.74
N ASN A 76 -0.22 -1.83 -16.56
CA ASN A 76 0.12 -1.97 -17.97
C ASN A 76 1.51 -1.34 -18.24
N PRO A 77 2.49 -2.10 -18.75
CA PRO A 77 2.45 -3.55 -19.00
C PRO A 77 2.38 -4.39 -17.71
N MET A 78 1.86 -5.61 -17.83
CA MET A 78 1.66 -6.55 -16.71
C MET A 78 2.98 -6.89 -15.99
N ILE A 79 2.90 -7.20 -14.70
CA ILE A 79 4.05 -7.55 -13.84
C ILE A 79 3.81 -8.88 -13.13
N SER A 80 4.87 -9.61 -12.77
CA SER A 80 4.78 -10.86 -11.99
C SER A 80 4.89 -10.65 -10.48
N SER A 81 5.46 -9.53 -10.03
CA SER A 81 5.50 -9.14 -8.63
C SER A 81 5.76 -7.64 -8.47
N ILE A 82 5.52 -7.12 -7.28
CA ILE A 82 5.82 -5.74 -6.87
C ILE A 82 6.14 -5.68 -5.38
N ASN A 83 7.14 -4.90 -4.99
CA ASN A 83 7.35 -4.47 -3.61
C ASN A 83 6.56 -3.19 -3.39
N VAL A 84 5.54 -3.27 -2.54
CA VAL A 84 4.69 -2.14 -2.19
C VAL A 84 5.34 -1.35 -1.08
N CYS A 85 5.63 -0.10 -1.40
CA CYS A 85 6.09 0.94 -0.49
C CYS A 85 4.99 2.00 -0.38
N CYS A 86 4.88 2.65 0.78
CA CYS A 86 3.96 3.76 1.02
C CYS A 86 4.78 4.92 1.57
N SER A 87 4.78 6.03 0.84
CA SER A 87 5.55 7.24 1.19
C SER A 87 5.25 7.71 2.61
N GLU A 88 3.99 7.66 3.01
CA GLU A 88 3.54 8.06 4.34
C GLU A 88 4.20 7.22 5.43
N LEU A 89 4.32 5.90 5.20
CA LEU A 89 4.98 4.97 6.11
C LEU A 89 6.50 5.15 6.11
N GLU A 90 7.11 5.40 4.95
CA GLU A 90 8.55 5.61 4.84
C GLU A 90 9.01 6.93 5.49
N GLU A 91 8.21 7.97 5.35
CA GLU A 91 8.46 9.30 5.90
C GLU A 91 8.04 9.43 7.38
N TRP A 92 7.18 8.52 7.86
CA TRP A 92 6.62 8.60 9.21
C TRP A 92 7.66 8.80 10.32
N PRO A 93 8.81 8.11 10.35
CA PRO A 93 9.82 8.37 11.39
C PRO A 93 10.32 9.82 11.42
N GLU A 94 10.45 10.46 10.24
CA GLU A 94 10.87 11.86 10.14
C GLU A 94 9.71 12.82 10.45
N ASN A 95 8.49 12.50 10.02
CA ASN A 95 7.29 13.26 10.32
C ASN A 95 6.92 13.19 11.81
N TRP A 96 7.12 12.06 12.47
CA TRP A 96 6.97 11.91 13.92
C TRP A 96 7.88 12.88 14.67
N ALA A 97 9.16 12.96 14.29
CA ALA A 97 10.09 13.89 14.92
C ALA A 97 9.76 15.35 14.61
N SER A 98 9.39 15.66 13.36
CA SER A 98 9.23 17.06 12.93
C SER A 98 7.85 17.65 13.20
N LEU A 99 6.78 16.84 13.18
CA LEU A 99 5.39 17.29 13.33
C LEU A 99 4.82 16.97 14.72
N VAL A 100 5.07 15.77 15.26
CA VAL A 100 4.54 15.37 16.58
C VAL A 100 5.43 15.90 17.70
N HIS A 101 6.75 15.77 17.53
CA HIS A 101 7.74 16.21 18.52
C HIS A 101 8.54 17.43 18.06
N GLN A 102 7.88 18.41 17.43
CA GLN A 102 8.52 19.68 17.05
C GLN A 102 9.17 20.42 18.24
N HIS A 103 8.70 20.13 19.46
CA HIS A 103 9.26 20.66 20.70
C HIS A 103 10.58 20.01 21.11
N ALA A 104 10.95 18.86 20.54
CA ALA A 104 12.10 18.09 20.97
C ALA A 104 13.40 18.89 20.86
N ASN A 105 14.18 18.87 21.94
CA ASN A 105 15.41 19.62 22.07
C ASN A 105 16.45 18.74 22.81
N PRO A 106 17.71 18.69 22.35
CA PRO A 106 18.76 17.92 23.01
C PRO A 106 18.99 18.22 24.50
N ASP A 107 18.61 19.41 24.96
CA ASP A 107 18.77 19.85 26.35
C ASP A 107 17.61 19.43 27.27
N MET A 108 16.54 18.85 26.71
CA MET A 108 15.40 18.35 27.49
C MET A 108 15.62 16.90 27.89
N GLU A 109 15.47 16.62 29.19
CA GLU A 109 15.59 15.27 29.77
C GLU A 109 14.58 14.27 29.16
N THR A 110 13.44 14.76 28.69
CA THR A 110 12.40 13.95 28.04
C THR A 110 12.73 13.57 26.59
N CYS A 111 13.87 13.99 26.04
CA CYS A 111 14.29 13.72 24.67
C CYS A 111 15.59 12.92 24.63
N ILE A 112 15.58 11.79 23.91
CA ILE A 112 16.77 10.98 23.67
C ILE A 112 17.16 11.11 22.21
N PHE A 113 18.36 11.64 21.95
CA PHE A 113 18.95 11.71 20.62
C PHE A 113 20.08 10.68 20.49
N GLY A 114 20.16 10.02 19.34
CA GLY A 114 21.25 9.10 19.02
C GLY A 114 21.49 8.99 17.52
N GLU A 115 22.39 8.10 17.13
CA GLU A 115 22.76 7.93 15.72
C GLU A 115 21.80 6.97 15.00
N VAL A 116 21.20 7.43 13.91
CA VAL A 116 20.32 6.67 13.02
C VAL A 116 20.69 7.02 11.58
N ASP A 117 21.03 6.01 10.78
CA ASP A 117 21.50 6.16 9.39
C ASP A 117 22.68 7.14 9.23
N GLY A 118 23.62 7.12 10.18
CA GLY A 118 24.79 7.99 10.18
C GLY A 118 24.49 9.46 10.49
N ARG A 119 23.30 9.77 11.01
CA ARG A 119 22.90 11.13 11.43
C ARG A 119 22.38 11.10 12.87
N ARG A 120 22.65 12.16 13.62
CA ARG A 120 22.05 12.33 14.96
C ARG A 120 20.57 12.67 14.81
N LYS A 121 19.68 11.76 15.24
CA LYS A 121 18.21 11.90 15.16
C LYS A 121 17.57 11.70 16.54
N LEU A 122 16.33 12.17 16.69
CA LEU A 122 15.50 11.93 17.86
C LEU A 122 15.03 10.47 17.88
N ILE A 123 15.36 9.73 18.95
CA ILE A 123 15.06 8.30 19.13
C ILE A 123 13.87 8.09 20.07
N ASN A 124 13.69 8.95 21.07
CA ASN A 124 12.55 8.91 21.98
C ASN A 124 12.21 10.33 22.43
N CYS A 125 10.92 10.63 22.59
CA CYS A 125 10.48 11.89 23.15
C CYS A 125 9.18 11.68 23.94
N CYS A 126 9.10 12.25 25.15
CA CYS A 126 7.90 12.18 25.99
C CYS A 126 7.43 10.74 26.29
N GLY A 127 8.35 9.77 26.29
CA GLY A 127 8.04 8.36 26.49
C GLY A 127 7.60 7.61 25.24
N GLU A 128 7.54 8.28 24.08
CA GLU A 128 7.27 7.64 22.79
C GLU A 128 8.57 7.36 22.04
N ASP A 129 8.72 6.13 21.56
CA ASP A 129 9.84 5.72 20.72
C ASP A 129 9.64 6.17 19.28
N ARG A 130 10.75 6.53 18.63
CA ARG A 130 10.78 6.84 17.20
C ARG A 130 10.25 5.63 16.43
N PRO A 131 9.25 5.82 15.54
CA PRO A 131 8.78 4.77 14.66
C PRO A 131 9.93 4.18 13.83
N LYS A 132 9.92 2.86 13.66
CA LYS A 132 10.87 2.17 12.78
C LYS A 132 10.44 2.32 11.33
N HIS A 133 11.41 2.27 10.41
CA HIS A 133 11.10 2.09 9.00
C HIS A 133 10.31 0.81 8.78
N HIS A 134 9.38 0.87 7.85
CA HIS A 134 8.55 -0.28 7.50
C HIS A 134 9.17 -1.06 6.35
N GLU A 135 9.16 -2.39 6.47
CA GLU A 135 9.57 -3.26 5.38
C GLU A 135 8.54 -3.21 4.24
N PRO A 136 9.00 -3.13 2.96
CA PRO A 136 8.12 -3.22 1.81
C PRO A 136 7.33 -4.54 1.80
N LEU A 137 6.09 -4.49 1.33
CA LEU A 137 5.28 -5.70 1.15
C LEU A 137 5.48 -6.29 -0.25
N LEU A 138 6.03 -7.50 -0.32
CA LEU A 138 6.09 -8.23 -1.58
C LEU A 138 4.70 -8.80 -1.93
N VAL A 139 4.17 -8.39 -3.08
CA VAL A 139 2.97 -8.95 -3.71
C VAL A 139 3.39 -9.82 -4.89
N THR A 140 2.94 -11.07 -4.92
CA THR A 140 3.20 -12.04 -6.00
C THR A 140 1.90 -12.53 -6.62
N VAL A 141 1.99 -13.11 -7.81
CA VAL A 141 0.84 -13.76 -8.47
C VAL A 141 0.29 -14.92 -7.63
N SER A 142 -1.04 -15.08 -7.59
CA SER A 142 -1.68 -16.26 -6.96
C SER A 142 -2.03 -17.34 -7.98
N SER A 143 -2.69 -16.95 -9.07
CA SER A 143 -3.35 -17.87 -10.01
C SER A 143 -3.08 -17.54 -11.47
N GLN A 144 -2.79 -16.28 -11.78
CA GLN A 144 -2.46 -15.81 -13.12
C GLN A 144 -0.94 -15.73 -13.31
N LEU A 145 -0.50 -15.46 -14.54
CA LEU A 145 0.92 -15.18 -14.84
C LEU A 145 1.34 -13.75 -14.45
N TYR A 146 0.38 -12.91 -14.05
CA TYR A 146 0.58 -11.53 -13.67
C TYR A 146 -0.16 -11.19 -12.37
N VAL A 147 0.26 -10.12 -11.69
CA VAL A 147 -0.39 -9.60 -10.49
C VAL A 147 -1.73 -9.00 -10.88
N THR A 148 -2.80 -9.59 -10.35
CA THR A 148 -4.17 -9.09 -10.50
C THR A 148 -4.46 -7.98 -9.50
N ILE A 149 -5.53 -7.22 -9.73
CA ILE A 149 -6.08 -6.31 -8.74
C ILE A 149 -6.38 -7.05 -7.43
N HIS A 150 -6.91 -8.28 -7.50
CA HIS A 150 -7.24 -9.08 -6.32
C HIS A 150 -6.00 -9.45 -5.49
N ASP A 151 -4.94 -9.93 -6.14
CA ASP A 151 -3.67 -10.25 -5.48
C ASP A 151 -3.14 -9.04 -4.70
N TYR A 152 -3.20 -7.86 -5.33
CA TYR A 152 -2.75 -6.63 -4.72
C TYR A 152 -3.59 -6.22 -3.51
N VAL A 153 -4.91 -6.06 -3.67
CA VAL A 153 -5.75 -5.52 -2.59
C VAL A 153 -5.87 -6.47 -1.40
N THR A 154 -5.85 -7.78 -1.63
CA THR A 154 -5.91 -8.78 -0.53
C THR A 154 -4.62 -8.88 0.26
N ALA A 155 -3.46 -8.57 -0.35
CA ALA A 155 -2.19 -8.47 0.35
C ALA A 155 -2.03 -7.11 1.05
N VAL A 156 -2.28 -6.02 0.34
CA VAL A 156 -1.97 -4.66 0.81
C VAL A 156 -2.96 -4.19 1.87
N HIS A 157 -4.24 -4.60 1.80
CA HIS A 157 -5.23 -4.12 2.75
C HIS A 157 -4.99 -4.51 4.20
N PRO A 158 -4.87 -5.80 4.55
CA PRO A 158 -4.55 -6.17 5.92
C PRO A 158 -3.21 -5.59 6.37
N TRP A 159 -2.22 -5.47 5.47
CA TRP A 159 -0.92 -4.86 5.77
C TRP A 159 -1.04 -3.38 6.17
N LEU A 160 -1.85 -2.58 5.46
CA LEU A 160 -2.09 -1.18 5.82
C LEU A 160 -2.96 -1.05 7.07
N VAL A 161 -3.96 -1.91 7.26
CA VAL A 161 -4.81 -1.88 8.48
C VAL A 161 -3.97 -2.14 9.73
N VAL A 162 -3.06 -3.13 9.70
CA VAL A 162 -2.15 -3.41 10.83
C VAL A 162 -1.17 -2.27 11.12
N LYS A 163 -0.84 -1.45 10.12
CA LYS A 163 0.10 -0.32 10.28
C LYS A 163 -0.55 0.99 10.68
N ARG A 164 -1.87 1.04 10.65
CA ARG A 164 -2.65 2.19 11.08
C ARG A 164 -2.82 2.23 12.60
N ASP A 165 -2.95 1.05 13.20
CA ASP A 165 -3.12 0.85 14.65
C ASP A 165 -1.75 0.79 15.35
#